data_AF-A0AAJ5X8I7-F1
#
_entry.id   AF-A0AAJ5X8I7-F1
#
_cell.length_a   1.000
_cell.length_b   1.000
_cell.length_c   1.000
_cell.angle_alpha   90.00
_cell.angle_beta   90.00
_cell.angle_gamma   90.00
#
_symmetry.space_group_name_H-M   'P 1'
#
loop_
_entity.id
_entity.type
_entity.pdbx_description
1 polymer ?
#
loop_
_entity_poly.entity_id
_entity_poly.type
_entity_poly.pdbx_seq_one_letter_code
_entity_poly.pdbx_strand_id
1 'polypeptide(L)'
;MPPTQKPTSAADDFNDPDLENSEQNENGTQAQDLADEALNSGDVGRLSAESEPGSRQSPADLVPRDVPDLVDTMNDMVQSGRIDMDAYAGEPRMDDEDEGETDEEDDEDE
;
A
#
# COMPACT_ATOMS: atom_id res chain seq x y z
N MET A 1 11.18 53.56 -15.28
CA MET A 1 10.65 52.17 -15.23
C MET A 1 10.48 51.73 -16.68
N PRO A 2 11.08 50.62 -17.13
CA PRO A 2 10.84 50.14 -18.48
C PRO A 2 9.36 49.72 -18.63
N PRO A 3 8.72 49.98 -19.78
CA PRO A 3 7.34 49.57 -20.00
C PRO A 3 7.24 48.04 -20.08
N THR A 4 6.25 47.45 -19.41
CA THR A 4 5.93 46.03 -19.53
C THR A 4 5.45 45.76 -20.96
N GLN A 5 6.22 44.98 -21.70
CA GLN A 5 5.87 44.52 -23.04
C GLN A 5 4.60 43.66 -22.93
N LYS A 6 3.53 44.00 -23.65
CA LYS A 6 2.35 43.13 -23.76
C LYS A 6 2.73 41.89 -24.58
N PRO A 7 2.31 40.68 -24.17
CA PRO A 7 2.58 39.46 -24.95
C PRO A 7 1.93 39.60 -26.32
N THR A 8 2.68 39.24 -27.36
CA THR A 8 2.30 39.45 -28.77
C THR A 8 1.53 38.27 -29.37
N SER A 9 1.47 37.15 -28.64
CA SER A 9 0.68 35.97 -28.97
C SER A 9 0.17 35.30 -27.69
N ALA A 10 -0.91 34.51 -27.77
CA ALA A 10 -1.44 33.74 -26.63
C ALA A 10 -0.37 32.80 -26.04
N ALA A 11 0.51 32.25 -26.87
CA ALA A 11 1.63 31.41 -26.45
C ALA A 11 2.72 32.14 -25.63
N ASP A 12 2.78 33.48 -25.69
CA ASP A 12 3.74 34.29 -24.93
C ASP A 12 3.21 34.71 -23.54
N ASP A 13 1.95 34.40 -23.22
CA ASP A 13 1.31 34.74 -21.94
C ASP A 13 1.20 33.51 -21.04
N PHE A 14 2.16 33.33 -20.14
CA PHE A 14 2.19 32.22 -19.18
C PHE A 14 1.02 32.22 -18.18
N ASN A 15 0.23 33.30 -18.10
CA ASN A 15 -0.96 33.40 -17.25
C ASN A 15 -2.27 33.30 -18.05
N ASP A 16 -2.22 32.98 -19.35
CA ASP A 16 -3.41 32.77 -20.16
C ASP A 16 -4.15 31.49 -19.69
N PRO A 17 -5.38 31.60 -19.15
CA PRO A 17 -6.13 30.45 -18.63
C PRO A 17 -6.61 29.50 -19.73
N ASP A 18 -6.61 29.93 -20.99
CA ASP A 18 -6.98 29.12 -22.16
C ASP A 18 -5.74 28.44 -22.79
N LEU A 19 -4.54 28.72 -22.28
CA LEU A 19 -3.31 28.08 -22.71
C LEU A 19 -3.25 26.65 -22.16
N GLU A 20 -3.51 25.68 -23.03
CA GLU A 20 -3.39 24.26 -22.71
C GLU A 20 -1.92 23.91 -22.42
N ASN A 21 -1.62 23.49 -21.20
CA ASN A 21 -0.32 22.92 -20.87
C ASN A 21 -0.31 21.45 -21.27
N SER A 22 0.57 21.08 -22.20
CA SER A 22 0.73 19.69 -22.63
C SER A 22 1.01 18.73 -21.47
N GLU A 23 1.70 19.19 -20.43
CA GLU A 23 2.00 18.40 -19.22
C GLU A 23 0.77 18.19 -18.32
N GLN A 24 -0.26 19.03 -18.41
CA GLN A 24 -1.53 18.85 -17.67
C GLN A 24 -2.46 17.85 -18.35
N ASN A 25 -2.33 17.71 -19.66
CA ASN A 25 -3.10 16.77 -20.49
C ASN A 25 -2.35 15.47 -20.77
N GLU A 26 -1.15 15.32 -20.21
CA GLU A 26 -0.40 14.09 -20.34
C GLU A 26 -1.11 12.98 -19.55
N ASN A 27 -1.41 11.88 -20.24
CA ASN A 27 -2.02 10.70 -19.64
C ASN A 27 -0.93 9.68 -19.30
N GLY A 28 -1.12 8.94 -18.21
CA GLY A 28 -0.20 7.87 -17.78
C GLY A 28 0.93 8.33 -16.85
N THR A 29 1.12 9.64 -16.69
CA THR A 29 2.09 10.22 -15.75
C THR A 29 1.43 10.84 -14.52
N GLN A 30 0.10 10.98 -14.55
CA GLN A 30 -0.67 11.51 -13.44
C GLN A 30 -0.70 10.51 -12.28
N ALA A 31 -0.81 11.03 -11.06
CA ALA A 31 -0.84 10.18 -9.86
C ALA A 31 -1.99 9.17 -9.86
N GLN A 32 -3.13 9.51 -10.44
CA GLN A 32 -4.28 8.60 -10.57
C GLN A 32 -3.99 7.48 -11.55
N ASP A 33 -3.46 7.81 -12.73
CA ASP A 33 -3.07 6.82 -13.74
C ASP A 33 -2.01 5.86 -13.20
N LEU A 34 -1.00 6.38 -12.48
CA LEU A 34 0.03 5.55 -11.85
C LEU A 34 -0.53 4.66 -10.74
N ALA A 35 -1.47 5.16 -9.94
CA ALA A 35 -2.13 4.39 -8.90
C ALA A 35 -3.01 3.28 -9.51
N ASP A 36 -3.78 3.60 -10.55
CA ASP A 36 -4.60 2.65 -11.29
C ASP A 36 -3.72 1.61 -12.01
N GLU A 37 -2.61 2.03 -12.62
CA GLU A 37 -1.63 1.11 -13.20
C GLU A 37 -1.03 0.19 -12.13
N ALA A 38 -0.64 0.72 -10.98
CA ALA A 38 -0.13 -0.10 -9.88
C ALA A 38 -1.18 -1.08 -9.35
N LEU A 39 -2.43 -0.64 -9.20
CA LEU A 39 -3.53 -1.49 -8.74
C LEU A 39 -3.88 -2.59 -9.74
N ASN A 40 -3.79 -2.30 -11.04
CA ASN A 40 -4.04 -3.26 -12.10
C ASN A 40 -2.78 -4.04 -12.51
N SER A 41 -1.60 -3.64 -12.04
CA SER A 41 -0.38 -4.41 -12.18
C SER A 41 -0.55 -5.68 -11.38
N GLY A 42 -0.42 -6.84 -12.04
CA GLY A 42 -0.69 -8.15 -11.46
C GLY A 42 0.13 -8.53 -10.22
N ASP A 43 1.01 -7.64 -9.76
CA ASP A 43 1.75 -7.77 -8.50
C ASP A 43 0.90 -7.47 -7.26
N VAL A 44 -0.24 -6.76 -7.36
CA VAL A 44 -1.12 -6.59 -6.18
C VAL A 44 -1.67 -7.92 -5.64
N GLY A 45 -1.89 -8.89 -6.52
CA GLY A 45 -2.30 -10.24 -6.14
C GLY A 45 -1.19 -11.08 -5.52
N ARG A 46 0.08 -10.68 -5.68
CA ARG A 46 1.24 -11.34 -5.07
C ARG A 46 1.53 -10.87 -3.65
N LEU A 47 0.97 -9.73 -3.23
CA LEU A 47 1.11 -9.22 -1.85
C LEU A 47 0.41 -10.11 -0.81
N SER A 48 -0.46 -11.00 -1.26
CA SER A 48 -1.20 -11.95 -0.41
C SER A 48 -0.61 -13.37 -0.43
N ALA A 49 0.48 -13.59 -1.17
CA ALA A 49 1.20 -14.86 -1.16
C ALA A 49 2.18 -14.91 0.02
N GLU A 50 2.47 -16.12 0.49
CA GLU A 50 3.52 -16.40 1.48
C GLU A 50 4.78 -15.57 1.19
N SER A 51 5.35 -14.93 2.22
CA SER A 51 6.52 -14.06 2.02
C SER A 51 7.65 -14.85 1.38
N GLU A 52 8.11 -14.39 0.22
CA GLU A 52 9.18 -15.03 -0.51
C GLU A 52 10.50 -14.36 -0.11
N PRO A 53 11.46 -15.09 0.50
CA PRO A 53 12.73 -14.52 0.87
C PRO A 53 13.49 -14.04 -0.36
N GLY A 54 14.24 -12.96 -0.21
CA GLY A 54 14.94 -12.27 -1.29
C GLY A 54 15.63 -13.16 -2.34
N SER A 55 15.49 -12.77 -3.62
CA SER A 55 16.18 -13.41 -4.73
C SER A 55 17.59 -12.86 -5.01
N ARG A 56 18.59 -13.74 -5.18
CA ARG A 56 19.99 -13.43 -5.59
C ARG A 56 20.10 -12.58 -6.87
N GLN A 57 19.03 -12.45 -7.63
CA GLN A 57 18.98 -11.70 -8.88
C GLN A 57 18.53 -10.24 -8.67
N SER A 58 18.07 -9.90 -7.46
CA SER A 58 17.63 -8.56 -7.10
C SER A 58 18.76 -7.80 -6.37
N PRO A 59 19.33 -6.74 -6.96
CA PRO A 59 20.35 -5.93 -6.30
C PRO A 59 19.82 -5.14 -5.08
N ALA A 60 18.51 -5.19 -4.81
CA ALA A 60 17.87 -4.61 -3.62
C ALA A 60 17.86 -5.54 -2.40
N ASP A 61 18.28 -6.81 -2.55
CA ASP A 61 18.36 -7.76 -1.44
C ASP A 61 19.50 -7.39 -0.49
N LEU A 62 19.16 -6.66 0.57
CA LEU A 62 20.08 -6.32 1.65
C LEU A 62 20.20 -7.44 2.69
N VAL A 63 19.26 -8.40 2.69
CA VAL A 63 19.18 -9.47 3.69
C VAL A 63 19.68 -10.80 3.09
N PRO A 64 20.71 -11.42 3.68
CA PRO A 64 21.17 -12.75 3.30
C PRO A 64 20.07 -13.81 3.47
N ARG A 65 20.02 -14.81 2.58
CA ARG A 65 18.99 -15.87 2.57
C ARG A 65 18.99 -16.80 3.78
N ASP A 66 20.04 -16.77 4.58
CA ASP A 66 20.20 -17.54 5.82
C ASP A 66 19.70 -16.77 7.05
N VAL A 67 19.22 -15.54 6.87
CA VAL A 67 18.59 -14.73 7.92
C VAL A 67 17.07 -14.79 7.72
N PRO A 68 16.29 -15.15 8.75
CA PRO A 68 14.85 -15.10 8.69
C PRO A 68 14.39 -13.65 8.45
N ASP A 69 13.41 -13.46 7.57
CA ASP A 69 12.83 -12.15 7.37
C ASP A 69 11.85 -11.76 8.49
N LEU A 70 11.19 -10.61 8.35
CA LEU A 70 10.25 -10.12 9.36
C LEU A 70 9.06 -11.07 9.54
N VAL A 71 8.53 -11.63 8.45
CA VAL A 71 7.35 -12.50 8.47
C VAL A 71 7.73 -13.87 9.01
N ASP A 72 8.88 -14.41 8.62
CA ASP A 72 9.45 -15.63 9.21
C ASP A 72 9.61 -15.48 10.73
N THR A 73 10.13 -14.35 11.18
CA THR A 73 10.33 -14.08 12.61
C THR A 73 8.98 -13.94 13.34
N MET A 74 7.98 -13.30 12.74
CA MET A 74 6.63 -13.19 13.31
C MET A 74 5.97 -14.57 13.41
N ASN A 75 6.07 -15.39 12.37
CA ASN A 75 5.55 -16.75 12.37
C ASN A 75 6.24 -17.63 13.43
N ASP A 76 7.57 -17.53 13.57
CA ASP A 76 8.31 -18.22 14.64
C ASP A 76 7.86 -17.76 16.03
N MET A 77 7.60 -16.46 16.23
CA MET A 77 7.09 -15.94 17.49
C MET A 77 5.69 -16.43 17.83
N VAL A 78 4.81 -16.59 16.83
CA VAL A 78 3.47 -17.19 17.01
C VAL A 78 3.61 -18.68 17.32
N GLN A 79 4.37 -19.44 16.53
CA GLN A 79 4.56 -20.89 16.74
C GLN A 79 5.27 -21.23 18.06
N SER A 80 6.20 -20.38 18.49
CA SER A 80 6.91 -20.54 19.77
C SER A 80 6.12 -20.05 20.98
N GLY A 81 4.92 -19.47 20.78
CA GLY A 81 4.09 -18.92 21.86
C GLY A 81 4.69 -17.68 22.54
N ARG A 82 5.64 -16.99 21.89
CA ARG A 82 6.13 -15.68 22.37
C ARG A 82 5.12 -14.58 22.13
N ILE A 83 4.31 -14.72 21.08
CA ILE A 83 3.11 -13.92 20.84
C ILE A 83 1.92 -14.80 21.21
N ASP A 84 1.16 -14.38 22.22
CA ASP A 84 -0.11 -14.99 22.60
C ASP A 84 -1.22 -14.26 21.84
N MET A 85 -1.83 -14.95 20.88
CA MET A 85 -2.96 -14.42 20.10
C MET A 85 -4.29 -14.64 20.82
N ASP A 86 -4.32 -15.49 21.84
CA ASP A 86 -5.53 -15.91 22.54
C ASP A 86 -5.78 -15.08 23.81
N ALA A 87 -4.88 -14.14 24.12
CA ALA A 87 -5.00 -13.26 25.29
C ALA A 87 -6.32 -12.47 25.36
N TYR A 88 -6.97 -12.26 24.21
CA TYR A 88 -8.27 -11.58 24.08
C TYR A 88 -9.37 -12.52 23.56
N ALA A 89 -9.08 -13.81 23.36
CA ALA A 89 -10.05 -14.78 22.91
C ALA A 89 -11.17 -14.91 23.96
N GLY A 90 -12.42 -14.75 23.52
CA GLY A 90 -13.59 -14.74 24.39
C GLY A 90 -13.82 -13.46 25.19
N GLU A 91 -13.01 -12.40 25.02
CA GLU A 91 -13.35 -11.09 25.58
C GLU A 91 -14.59 -10.49 24.88
N PRO A 92 -15.50 -9.82 25.62
CA PRO A 92 -16.64 -9.16 25.02
C PRO A 92 -16.20 -8.07 24.04
N ARG A 93 -16.77 -8.06 22.83
CA ARG A 93 -16.62 -6.91 21.92
C ARG A 93 -17.32 -5.70 22.54
N MET A 94 -16.60 -4.60 22.67
CA MET A 94 -17.06 -3.34 23.25
C MET A 94 -17.29 -2.27 22.18
N ASP A 95 -17.61 -2.70 20.96
CA ASP A 95 -17.97 -1.83 19.84
C ASP A 95 -19.44 -1.44 19.96
N ASP A 96 -19.75 -0.13 19.89
CA ASP A 96 -21.10 0.38 20.01
C ASP A 96 -21.92 0.24 18.72
N GLU A 97 -21.27 -0.07 17.60
CA GLU A 97 -21.90 -0.39 16.31
C GLU A 97 -22.17 -1.90 16.12
N ASP A 98 -21.68 -2.77 17.02
CA ASP A 98 -21.84 -4.23 16.95
C ASP A 98 -22.84 -4.74 18.01
N GLU A 99 -24.06 -5.07 17.56
CA GLU A 99 -25.18 -5.43 18.44
C GLU A 99 -25.24 -6.93 18.82
N GLY A 100 -24.26 -7.78 18.54
CA GLY A 100 -24.36 -9.17 19.03
C GLY A 100 -23.27 -10.19 18.65
N GLU A 101 -23.20 -11.17 19.55
CA GLU A 101 -22.43 -12.43 19.52
C GLU A 101 -20.91 -12.29 19.66
N THR A 102 -20.44 -12.58 20.88
CA THR A 102 -19.14 -13.24 21.05
C THR A 102 -19.13 -14.46 20.13
N ASP A 103 -18.05 -14.70 19.40
CA ASP A 103 -17.83 -16.03 18.82
C ASP A 103 -17.80 -17.01 20.01
N GLU A 104 -18.94 -17.65 20.28
CA GLU A 104 -18.99 -18.83 21.12
C GLU A 104 -18.19 -19.86 20.32
N GLU A 105 -16.92 -20.04 20.69
CA GLU A 105 -16.14 -21.20 20.27
C GLU A 105 -16.97 -22.43 20.68
N ASP A 106 -17.64 -23.01 19.68
CA ASP A 106 -18.39 -24.24 19.80
C ASP A 106 -17.38 -25.38 20.01
N ASP A 107 -16.90 -25.50 21.25
CA ASP A 107 -16.20 -26.67 21.76
C ASP A 107 -17.22 -27.84 21.83
N GLU A 108 -17.67 -28.31 20.67
CA GLU A 108 -18.28 -29.64 20.53
C GLU A 108 -17.14 -30.68 20.62
N ASP A 109 -17.00 -31.24 21.83
CA ASP A 109 -16.16 -32.38 22.24
C ASP A 109 -15.87 -33.44 21.14
N GLU A 110 -14.59 -33.79 20.89
CA GLU A 110 -14.02 -35.16 21.06
C GLU A 110 -12.48 -35.27 20.91
#